data_AF-G3WK70-F1
#
_entry.id   AF-G3WK70-F1
#
_cell.length_a   1.000
_cell.length_b   1.000
_cell.length_c   1.000
_cell.angle_alpha   90.00
_cell.angle_beta   90.00
_cell.angle_gamma   90.00
#
_symmetry.space_group_name_H-M   'P 1'
#
loop_
_entity.id
_entity.type
_entity.pdbx_description
1 polymer ?
#
loop_
_entity_poly.entity_id
_entity_poly.type
_entity_poly.pdbx_seq_one_letter_code
_entity_poly.pdbx_strand_id
1 'polypeptide(L)'
;MRINIGNRLWLKKVVSGMWYDTKSSHLLNTWRRQCFWLVTAQRRKGSAGSRWQEEKSEDGVKWKQLEHKGPYFAPLYEPLPDEVHFYYDGKAMKLSLATEEIATFYGKMLDHEYTTKEVFQNNFFNDWRKEMTVEEKKIIKHLNKCDFTEIHKYFVDKNEARKALPKEEKQKLKEEAERLQEAFGYCILDGHREKIGNFKTEPPGLFRGRGDHPKMGMLKKRIMPEDVIINCSRDSKIPEPPPGHKWKEVRFDNTVTWLASWTENIQNSIKYIMLNPSSKLKLALRAGNEKEEGETADTVGCCSLRVEHIQLHRELDGQEHIVEFDFLGKDSIRYYNKVPVEKPVFKNLQLFMENKDPGDELFDRLTTSTLNKHLQDLMDGLTAKVFRTYNASITLQEQLKVLTNAEDNVAAKILSYNRANRAVAILCNHQRATPKTFEKSMQNLQTKIDAKKEQLAVAKQELKRAKADAKVRKSVKSKSNVDKKKKLLAKLEEQLMRLCTQATDKEENKQVALGTSKLNYLDPRISIAWCKKFGVPVEKIYNKTQREKFAWAIDMADEEFEF
;
A
#
# COMPACT_ATOMS: atom_id res chain seq x y z
N MET A 1 32.34 22.82 -13.35
CA MET A 1 32.07 24.08 -12.63
C MET A 1 30.57 24.38 -12.66
N ARG A 2 29.98 24.64 -11.49
CA ARG A 2 28.58 25.03 -11.21
C ARG A 2 27.48 24.01 -11.56
N ILE A 3 27.22 23.07 -10.64
CA ILE A 3 25.92 22.41 -10.49
C ILE A 3 25.45 22.58 -9.03
N ASN A 4 24.41 23.41 -8.90
CA ASN A 4 23.38 23.51 -7.88
C ASN A 4 23.72 23.38 -6.38
N ILE A 5 23.87 24.56 -5.77
CA ILE A 5 23.91 24.88 -4.34
C ILE A 5 22.53 24.74 -3.65
N GLY A 6 21.45 24.42 -4.39
CA GLY A 6 20.08 24.31 -3.86
C GLY A 6 19.77 23.06 -3.01
N ASN A 7 20.55 21.97 -3.13
CA ASN A 7 20.26 20.71 -2.42
C ASN A 7 20.81 20.64 -0.98
N ARG A 8 21.76 21.52 -0.60
CA ARG A 8 22.38 21.48 0.74
C ARG A 8 21.51 22.07 1.85
N LEU A 9 20.56 22.97 1.53
CA LEU A 9 19.62 23.52 2.51
C LEU A 9 18.43 22.57 2.81
N TRP A 10 18.07 21.72 1.85
CA TRP A 10 16.93 20.80 1.96
C TRP A 10 17.21 19.63 2.92
N LEU A 11 18.43 19.07 2.92
CA LEU A 11 18.82 18.02 3.86
C LEU A 11 18.86 18.50 5.32
N LYS A 12 19.27 19.76 5.56
CA LYS A 12 19.36 20.31 6.93
C LYS A 12 17.99 20.48 7.61
N LYS A 13 16.92 20.77 6.86
CA LYS A 13 15.57 20.94 7.43
C LYS A 13 14.82 19.63 7.64
N VAL A 14 15.00 18.64 6.75
CA VAL A 14 14.29 17.36 6.86
C VAL A 14 14.87 16.47 7.95
N VAL A 15 16.18 16.55 8.20
CA VAL A 15 16.86 15.76 9.25
C VAL A 15 16.72 16.38 10.65
N SER A 16 16.64 17.71 10.74
CA SER A 16 16.42 18.43 12.01
C SER A 16 15.02 18.22 12.60
N GLY A 17 14.03 17.77 11.81
CA GLY A 17 12.64 17.61 12.27
C GLY A 17 12.37 16.37 13.13
N MET A 18 13.36 15.51 13.38
CA MET A 18 13.19 14.34 14.27
C MET A 18 13.70 14.56 15.70
N TRP A 19 14.47 15.62 15.97
CA TRP A 19 15.00 15.91 17.30
C TRP A 19 15.12 17.44 17.47
N TYR A 20 14.34 17.98 18.43
CA TYR A 20 14.21 19.36 18.93
C TYR A 20 12.97 20.18 18.54
N ASP A 21 12.14 20.44 19.57
CA ASP A 21 11.89 21.80 20.03
C ASP A 21 11.66 21.83 21.57
N THR A 22 12.70 22.10 22.34
CA THR A 22 12.62 22.39 23.80
C THR A 22 12.42 23.90 24.08
N LYS A 23 11.69 24.61 23.23
CA LYS A 23 11.18 25.96 23.52
C LYS A 23 9.69 26.13 23.17
N SER A 24 8.87 25.13 23.49
CA SER A 24 7.42 25.18 23.25
C SER A 24 6.55 25.28 24.52
N SER A 25 6.94 26.06 25.53
CA SER A 25 6.04 26.37 26.66
C SER A 25 4.97 27.43 26.30
N HIS A 26 5.17 28.21 25.24
CA HIS A 26 4.21 29.21 24.76
C HIS A 26 3.25 28.66 23.68
N LEU A 27 3.68 27.72 22.84
CA LEU A 27 2.86 27.09 21.79
C LEU A 27 1.84 26.07 22.34
N LEU A 28 2.15 25.41 23.46
CA LEU A 28 1.22 24.52 24.17
C LEU A 28 0.02 25.27 24.77
N ASN A 29 0.19 26.56 25.13
CA ASN A 29 -0.88 27.36 25.72
C ASN A 29 -1.82 28.00 24.67
N THR A 30 -1.35 28.25 23.45
CA THR A 30 -2.21 28.66 22.32
C THR A 30 -3.03 27.49 21.79
N TRP A 31 -2.49 26.26 21.81
CA TRP A 31 -3.22 25.03 21.45
C TRP A 31 -4.46 24.77 22.33
N ARG A 32 -4.37 25.06 23.64
CA ARG A 32 -5.50 24.93 24.58
C ARG A 32 -6.65 25.91 24.31
N ARG A 33 -6.38 27.08 23.73
CA ARG A 33 -7.41 28.11 23.49
C ARG A 33 -8.10 28.00 22.13
N GLN A 34 -7.42 27.48 21.10
CA GLN A 34 -8.00 27.37 19.75
C GLN A 34 -8.87 26.12 19.54
N CYS A 35 -8.64 25.03 20.29
CA CYS A 35 -9.47 23.83 20.18
C CYS A 35 -10.87 23.97 20.81
N PHE A 36 -11.10 24.98 21.65
CA PHE A 36 -12.37 25.16 22.37
C PHE A 36 -13.37 26.11 21.68
N TRP A 37 -12.98 26.82 20.60
CA TRP A 37 -13.77 27.93 20.04
C TRP A 37 -14.13 27.83 18.55
N LEU A 38 -13.90 26.70 17.88
CA LEU A 38 -14.34 26.46 16.50
C LEU A 38 -15.30 25.27 16.37
N VAL A 39 -16.14 25.06 17.39
CA VAL A 39 -17.29 24.15 17.35
C VAL A 39 -18.57 24.95 17.55
N THR A 40 -18.80 25.95 16.70
CA THR A 40 -20.15 26.50 16.49
C THR A 40 -20.25 27.19 15.15
N ALA A 41 -21.32 26.85 14.42
CA ALA A 41 -21.90 27.54 13.27
C ALA A 41 -21.28 27.30 11.87
N GLN A 42 -21.82 26.31 11.15
CA GLN A 42 -22.74 26.62 10.04
C GLN A 42 -23.47 25.34 9.58
N ARG A 43 -24.74 25.21 9.99
CA ARG A 43 -25.68 24.22 9.45
C ARG A 43 -26.22 24.72 8.11
N ARG A 44 -25.88 24.04 7.02
CA ARG A 44 -26.69 24.05 5.78
C ARG A 44 -27.45 22.73 5.71
N LYS A 45 -28.78 22.81 5.71
CA LYS A 45 -29.69 21.66 5.50
C LYS A 45 -29.68 21.29 4.02
N GLY A 46 -29.39 20.04 3.68
CA GLY A 46 -29.54 19.51 2.32
C GLY A 46 -29.08 18.06 2.11
N SER A 47 -30.07 17.15 2.05
CA SER A 47 -30.01 15.71 1.70
C SER A 47 -29.31 14.76 2.69
N ALA A 48 -29.73 13.49 2.69
CA ALA A 48 -29.41 12.39 3.62
C ALA A 48 -28.10 12.58 4.42
N GLY A 49 -28.24 12.65 5.75
CA GLY A 49 -27.17 13.05 6.68
C GLY A 49 -25.85 12.34 6.42
N SER A 50 -24.81 13.12 6.17
CA SER A 50 -23.45 12.59 6.02
C SER A 50 -22.91 12.18 7.39
N ARG A 51 -22.45 10.93 7.53
CA ARG A 51 -22.06 10.29 8.82
C ARG A 51 -21.01 11.06 9.63
N TRP A 52 -20.19 11.89 8.99
CA TRP A 52 -19.21 12.76 9.66
C TRP A 52 -19.82 14.03 10.31
N GLN A 53 -21.12 14.28 10.11
CA GLN A 53 -21.89 15.34 10.76
C GLN A 53 -22.65 14.84 12.00
N GLU A 54 -22.62 13.54 12.27
CA GLU A 54 -23.25 12.91 13.45
C GLU A 54 -22.43 13.14 14.73
N GLU A 55 -23.09 13.05 15.88
CA GLU A 55 -22.42 13.14 17.18
C GLU A 55 -21.37 12.04 17.37
N LYS A 56 -20.31 12.36 18.11
CA LYS A 56 -19.28 11.38 18.44
C LYS A 56 -19.91 10.28 19.32
N SER A 57 -19.58 9.02 19.00
CA SER A 57 -19.94 7.88 19.83
C SER A 57 -19.27 7.98 21.21
N GLU A 58 -19.90 7.41 22.23
CA GLU A 58 -19.31 7.21 23.54
C GLU A 58 -17.98 6.45 23.44
N ASP A 59 -17.03 6.75 24.33
CA ASP A 59 -15.73 6.10 24.34
C ASP A 59 -15.88 4.60 24.61
N GLY A 60 -15.15 3.79 23.84
CA GLY A 60 -15.17 2.32 23.94
C GLY A 60 -16.21 1.63 23.06
N VAL A 61 -17.42 2.18 22.90
CA VAL A 61 -18.48 1.58 22.06
C VAL A 61 -18.25 1.91 20.58
N LYS A 62 -18.20 0.89 19.71
CA LYS A 62 -17.94 1.05 18.26
C LYS A 62 -19.20 1.05 17.42
N TRP A 63 -20.26 0.42 17.90
CA TRP A 63 -21.55 0.31 17.23
C TRP A 63 -22.64 -0.06 18.25
N LYS A 64 -23.89 0.26 17.91
CA LYS A 64 -25.10 -0.16 18.61
C LYS A 64 -25.78 -1.32 17.89
N GLN A 65 -25.79 -1.28 16.55
CA GLN A 65 -26.38 -2.29 15.70
C GLN A 65 -25.36 -2.81 14.67
N LEU A 66 -25.25 -4.13 14.52
CA LEU A 66 -24.43 -4.80 13.52
C LEU A 66 -25.13 -6.07 12.99
N GLU A 67 -25.46 -6.08 11.70
CA GLU A 67 -26.03 -7.22 10.98
C GLU A 67 -25.26 -7.49 9.67
N HIS A 68 -24.95 -8.75 9.38
CA HIS A 68 -24.28 -9.16 8.15
C HIS A 68 -24.61 -10.61 7.80
N LYS A 69 -24.15 -11.11 6.64
CA LYS A 69 -24.40 -12.50 6.19
C LYS A 69 -23.27 -13.49 6.47
N GLY A 70 -22.33 -13.13 7.35
CA GLY A 70 -21.11 -13.93 7.58
C GLY A 70 -20.09 -13.88 6.43
N PRO A 71 -18.99 -14.66 6.52
CA PRO A 71 -18.00 -14.76 5.45
C PRO A 71 -18.50 -15.57 4.26
N TYR A 72 -17.96 -15.28 3.07
CA TYR A 72 -18.08 -16.17 1.91
C TYR A 72 -16.85 -17.07 1.81
N PHE A 73 -17.07 -18.39 1.91
CA PHE A 73 -15.99 -19.37 1.89
C PHE A 73 -15.37 -19.55 0.51
N ALA A 74 -14.07 -19.82 0.49
CA ALA A 74 -13.36 -20.20 -0.73
C ALA A 74 -14.00 -21.46 -1.35
N PRO A 75 -14.18 -21.51 -2.69
CA PRO A 75 -14.72 -22.69 -3.36
C PRO A 75 -13.97 -23.97 -3.01
N LEU A 76 -14.68 -25.09 -3.01
CA LEU A 76 -14.07 -26.41 -2.82
C LEU A 76 -13.09 -26.72 -3.97
N TYR A 77 -12.17 -27.63 -3.70
CA TYR A 77 -11.21 -28.07 -4.69
C TYR A 77 -11.89 -28.80 -5.85
N GLU A 78 -11.53 -28.44 -7.07
CA GLU A 78 -11.87 -29.17 -8.28
C GLU A 78 -10.69 -30.08 -8.66
N PRO A 79 -10.88 -31.41 -8.67
CA PRO A 79 -9.82 -32.36 -9.03
C PRO A 79 -9.23 -32.10 -10.41
N LEU A 80 -7.98 -32.52 -10.62
CA LEU A 80 -7.36 -32.44 -11.94
C LEU A 80 -8.11 -33.34 -12.94
N PRO A 81 -8.20 -32.94 -14.23
CA PRO A 81 -8.66 -33.83 -15.29
C PRO A 81 -7.80 -35.09 -15.36
N ASP A 82 -8.38 -36.22 -15.77
CA ASP A 82 -7.66 -37.51 -15.82
C ASP A 82 -6.46 -37.49 -16.80
N GLU A 83 -6.41 -36.53 -17.73
CA GLU A 83 -5.29 -36.36 -18.66
C GLU A 83 -4.07 -35.65 -18.04
N VAL A 84 -4.20 -35.03 -16.86
CA VAL A 84 -3.13 -34.28 -16.20
C VAL A 84 -2.53 -35.12 -15.08
N HIS A 85 -1.29 -35.55 -15.25
CA HIS A 85 -0.68 -36.52 -14.35
C HIS A 85 0.33 -35.88 -13.39
N PHE A 86 0.48 -36.51 -12.24
CA PHE A 86 1.62 -36.33 -11.36
C PHE A 86 2.60 -37.49 -11.58
N TYR A 87 3.90 -37.20 -11.62
CA TYR A 87 4.93 -38.23 -11.76
C TYR A 87 5.84 -38.28 -10.54
N TYR A 88 6.20 -39.50 -10.14
CA TYR A 88 7.21 -39.76 -9.14
C TYR A 88 8.23 -40.77 -9.68
N ASP A 89 9.51 -40.38 -9.70
CA ASP A 89 10.60 -41.21 -10.24
C ASP A 89 10.34 -41.65 -11.70
N GLY A 90 9.76 -40.74 -12.49
CA GLY A 90 9.39 -40.97 -13.89
C GLY A 90 8.12 -41.80 -14.12
N LYS A 91 7.42 -42.23 -13.06
CA LYS A 91 6.18 -43.03 -13.17
C LYS A 91 4.95 -42.20 -12.81
N ALA A 92 3.92 -42.27 -13.65
CA ALA A 92 2.64 -41.63 -13.37
C ALA A 92 1.99 -42.24 -12.12
N MET A 93 1.48 -41.37 -11.25
CA MET A 93 0.86 -41.74 -9.98
C MET A 93 -0.37 -40.88 -9.73
N LYS A 94 -1.52 -41.51 -9.48
CA LYS A 94 -2.75 -40.81 -9.08
C LYS A 94 -2.68 -40.50 -7.60
N LEU A 95 -2.82 -39.22 -7.25
CA LEU A 95 -2.85 -38.74 -5.88
C LEU A 95 -4.29 -38.76 -5.35
N SER A 96 -4.42 -38.91 -4.04
CA SER A 96 -5.66 -38.64 -3.31
C SER A 96 -6.00 -37.15 -3.37
N LEU A 97 -7.29 -36.81 -3.25
CA LEU A 97 -7.76 -35.43 -3.46
C LEU A 97 -7.06 -34.39 -2.57
N ALA A 98 -6.81 -34.72 -1.29
CA ALA A 98 -6.12 -33.82 -0.37
C ALA A 98 -4.66 -33.58 -0.79
N THR A 99 -3.96 -34.66 -1.15
CA THR A 99 -2.58 -34.61 -1.64
C THR A 99 -2.48 -33.91 -2.99
N GLU A 100 -3.44 -34.14 -3.89
CA GLU A 100 -3.54 -33.52 -5.21
C GLU A 100 -3.74 -32.00 -5.10
N GLU A 101 -4.69 -31.54 -4.27
CA GLU A 101 -4.95 -30.10 -4.06
C GLU A 101 -3.65 -29.36 -3.70
N ILE A 102 -2.89 -29.91 -2.76
CA ILE A 102 -1.63 -29.33 -2.26
C ILE A 102 -0.53 -29.39 -3.32
N ALA A 103 -0.43 -30.50 -4.07
CA ALA A 103 0.48 -30.61 -5.21
C ALA A 103 0.21 -29.52 -6.25
N THR A 104 -1.07 -29.17 -6.48
CA THR A 104 -1.41 -28.07 -7.40
C THR A 104 -0.89 -26.71 -6.93
N PHE A 105 -0.77 -26.48 -5.62
CA PHE A 105 -0.25 -25.21 -5.11
C PHE A 105 1.23 -25.02 -5.48
N TYR A 106 2.01 -26.09 -5.38
CA TYR A 106 3.41 -26.10 -5.80
C TYR A 106 3.54 -26.05 -7.32
N GLY A 107 2.75 -26.85 -8.05
CA GLY A 107 2.72 -26.86 -9.51
C GLY A 107 2.39 -25.48 -10.11
N LYS A 108 1.44 -24.74 -9.54
CA LYS A 108 1.13 -23.34 -9.94
C LYS A 108 2.29 -22.36 -9.77
N MET A 109 3.31 -22.72 -8.99
CA MET A 109 4.44 -21.88 -8.65
C MET A 109 5.77 -22.39 -9.22
N LEU A 110 5.76 -23.42 -10.07
CA LEU A 110 6.98 -24.10 -10.52
C LEU A 110 8.06 -23.14 -11.08
N ASP A 111 7.64 -22.15 -11.88
CA ASP A 111 8.50 -21.11 -12.48
C ASP A 111 8.81 -19.91 -11.56
N HIS A 112 8.35 -19.92 -10.31
CA HIS A 112 8.53 -18.82 -9.38
C HIS A 112 9.80 -19.01 -8.53
N GLU A 113 10.57 -17.95 -8.31
CA GLU A 113 11.77 -17.92 -7.44
C GLU A 113 11.58 -18.54 -6.03
N TYR A 114 10.36 -18.70 -5.52
CA TYR A 114 10.16 -19.37 -4.23
C TYR A 114 10.47 -20.86 -4.30
N THR A 115 10.17 -21.53 -5.42
CA THR A 115 10.41 -22.97 -5.59
C THR A 115 11.89 -23.29 -5.74
N THR A 116 12.77 -22.29 -5.88
CA THR A 116 14.23 -22.48 -5.87
C THR A 116 14.85 -22.32 -4.47
N LYS A 117 14.08 -21.85 -3.47
CA LYS A 117 14.56 -21.66 -2.10
C LYS A 117 14.43 -22.96 -1.31
N GLU A 118 15.52 -23.40 -0.69
CA GLU A 118 15.57 -24.63 0.09
C GLU A 118 14.56 -24.65 1.25
N VAL A 119 14.47 -23.54 2.01
CA VAL A 119 13.49 -23.38 3.11
C VAL A 119 12.06 -23.60 2.60
N PHE A 120 11.72 -23.06 1.43
CA PHE A 120 10.40 -23.21 0.82
C PHE A 120 10.12 -24.66 0.43
N GLN A 121 11.09 -25.31 -0.24
CA GLN A 121 10.98 -26.72 -0.64
C GLN A 121 10.83 -27.65 0.56
N ASN A 122 11.64 -27.47 1.60
CA ASN A 122 11.64 -28.30 2.80
C ASN A 122 10.31 -28.16 3.57
N ASN A 123 9.85 -26.93 3.79
CA ASN A 123 8.57 -26.69 4.47
C ASN A 123 7.37 -27.21 3.68
N PHE A 124 7.35 -26.96 2.36
CA PHE A 124 6.32 -27.51 1.48
C PHE A 124 6.28 -29.03 1.57
N PHE A 125 7.42 -29.70 1.39
CA PHE A 125 7.46 -31.15 1.35
C PHE A 125 7.07 -31.76 2.70
N ASN A 126 7.50 -31.17 3.81
CA ASN A 126 7.10 -31.60 5.15
C ASN A 126 5.58 -31.53 5.35
N ASP A 127 4.95 -30.40 5.02
CA ASP A 127 3.50 -30.24 5.19
C ASP A 127 2.69 -31.06 4.20
N TRP A 128 3.12 -31.14 2.94
CA TRP A 128 2.48 -31.98 1.93
C TRP A 128 2.50 -33.45 2.33
N ARG A 129 3.63 -33.91 2.88
CA ARG A 129 3.73 -35.26 3.44
C ARG A 129 2.78 -35.51 4.59
N LYS A 130 2.33 -34.52 5.38
CA LYS A 130 1.39 -34.77 6.50
C LYS A 130 0.01 -35.17 5.98
N GLU A 131 -0.40 -34.56 4.87
CA GLU A 131 -1.72 -34.71 4.25
C GLU A 131 -1.82 -35.94 3.33
N MET A 132 -0.68 -36.58 3.02
CA MET A 132 -0.62 -37.83 2.25
C MET A 132 -1.24 -39.03 2.98
N THR A 133 -1.79 -39.97 2.20
CA THR A 133 -2.17 -41.30 2.69
C THR A 133 -0.94 -42.10 3.13
N VAL A 134 -1.17 -43.22 3.82
CA VAL A 134 -0.08 -44.10 4.27
C VAL A 134 0.68 -44.70 3.08
N GLU A 135 -0.03 -45.01 1.99
CA GLU A 135 0.52 -45.57 0.75
C GLU A 135 1.35 -44.53 0.01
N GLU A 136 0.82 -43.31 -0.15
CA GLU A 136 1.53 -42.19 -0.77
C GLU A 136 2.82 -41.87 -0.02
N LYS A 137 2.76 -41.80 1.33
CA LYS A 137 3.93 -41.58 2.19
C LYS A 137 5.02 -42.63 1.99
N LYS A 138 4.66 -43.89 1.75
CA LYS A 138 5.65 -44.96 1.52
C LYS A 138 6.39 -44.78 0.20
N ILE A 139 5.72 -44.26 -0.82
CA ILE A 139 6.27 -44.08 -2.17
C ILE A 139 7.04 -42.77 -2.27
N ILE A 140 6.38 -41.65 -1.98
CA ILE A 140 6.90 -40.29 -2.18
C ILE A 140 7.85 -39.95 -1.03
N LYS A 141 9.16 -40.11 -1.24
CA LYS A 141 10.20 -39.90 -0.23
C LYS A 141 11.03 -38.64 -0.41
N HIS A 142 11.23 -38.23 -1.66
CA HIS A 142 12.09 -37.09 -1.98
C HIS A 142 11.40 -36.15 -2.97
N LEU A 143 11.41 -34.85 -2.67
CA LEU A 143 10.80 -33.83 -3.53
C LEU A 143 11.46 -33.77 -4.91
N ASN A 144 12.78 -33.98 -5.00
CA ASN A 144 13.52 -33.95 -6.27
C ASN A 144 13.15 -35.07 -7.25
N LYS A 145 12.45 -36.11 -6.79
CA LYS A 145 11.88 -37.17 -7.63
C LYS A 145 10.45 -36.88 -8.09
N CYS A 146 9.83 -35.83 -7.56
CA CYS A 146 8.48 -35.42 -7.90
C CYS A 146 8.54 -34.51 -9.14
N ASP A 147 7.67 -34.76 -10.10
CA ASP A 147 7.54 -33.95 -11.29
C ASP A 147 6.11 -33.38 -11.39
N PHE A 148 6.05 -32.04 -11.38
CA PHE A 148 4.84 -31.23 -11.39
C PHE A 148 4.64 -30.50 -12.73
N THR A 149 5.43 -30.83 -13.77
CA THR A 149 5.47 -30.09 -15.04
C THR A 149 4.14 -30.13 -15.78
N GLU A 150 3.46 -31.28 -15.83
CA GLU A 150 2.12 -31.37 -16.44
C GLU A 150 1.07 -30.55 -15.68
N ILE A 151 1.08 -30.64 -14.35
CA ILE A 151 0.22 -29.82 -13.48
C ILE A 151 0.49 -28.32 -13.73
N HIS A 152 1.76 -27.94 -13.83
CA HIS A 152 2.15 -26.56 -14.11
C HIS A 152 1.61 -26.09 -15.46
N LYS A 153 1.85 -26.87 -16.52
CA LYS A 153 1.37 -26.60 -17.87
C LYS A 153 -0.15 -26.45 -17.91
N TYR A 154 -0.90 -27.36 -17.27
CA TYR A 154 -2.35 -27.26 -17.17
C TYR A 154 -2.81 -25.92 -16.58
N PHE A 155 -2.18 -25.42 -15.52
CA PHE A 155 -2.57 -24.14 -14.92
C PHE A 155 -2.09 -22.92 -15.72
N VAL A 156 -1.00 -23.03 -16.49
CA VAL A 156 -0.61 -22.03 -17.47
C VAL A 156 -1.69 -21.93 -18.56
N ASP A 157 -2.03 -23.06 -19.19
CA ASP A 157 -3.03 -23.15 -20.25
C ASP A 157 -4.42 -22.70 -19.76
N LYS A 158 -4.85 -23.14 -18.56
CA LYS A 158 -6.11 -22.70 -17.92
C LYS A 158 -6.13 -21.19 -17.69
N ASN A 159 -5.01 -20.58 -17.32
CA ASN A 159 -4.92 -19.13 -17.16
C ASN A 159 -4.97 -18.38 -18.49
N GLU A 160 -4.40 -18.93 -19.56
CA GLU A 160 -4.48 -18.37 -20.91
C GLU A 160 -5.88 -18.49 -21.49
N ALA A 161 -6.51 -19.65 -21.36
CA ALA A 161 -7.91 -19.88 -21.74
C ALA A 161 -8.84 -18.91 -21.01
N ARG A 162 -8.62 -18.68 -19.71
CA ARG A 162 -9.38 -17.69 -18.91
C ARG A 162 -9.24 -16.26 -19.47
N LYS A 163 -8.05 -15.88 -19.96
CA LYS A 163 -7.86 -14.57 -20.62
C LYS A 163 -8.56 -14.50 -21.97
N ALA A 164 -8.61 -15.62 -22.69
CA ALA A 164 -9.24 -15.76 -24.00
C ALA A 164 -10.77 -15.93 -23.97
N LEU A 165 -11.40 -16.06 -22.79
CA LEU A 165 -12.85 -16.26 -22.66
C LEU A 165 -13.67 -15.26 -23.50
N PRO A 166 -14.75 -15.71 -24.16
CA PRO A 166 -15.69 -14.85 -24.86
C PRO A 166 -16.26 -13.73 -23.97
N LYS A 167 -16.67 -12.64 -24.60
CA LYS A 167 -17.26 -11.48 -23.88
C LYS A 167 -18.51 -11.88 -23.08
N GLU A 168 -19.32 -12.80 -23.60
CA GLU A 168 -20.54 -13.28 -22.95
C GLU A 168 -20.24 -14.03 -21.64
N GLU A 169 -19.30 -14.98 -21.65
CA GLU A 169 -18.91 -15.73 -20.44
C GLU A 169 -18.26 -14.82 -19.41
N LYS A 170 -17.40 -13.89 -19.84
CA LYS A 170 -16.83 -12.86 -18.96
C LYS A 170 -17.92 -12.00 -18.30
N GLN A 171 -19.00 -11.72 -19.01
CA GLN A 171 -20.14 -10.96 -18.47
C GLN A 171 -20.91 -11.79 -17.43
N LYS A 172 -21.18 -13.08 -17.69
CA LYS A 172 -21.82 -13.98 -16.72
C LYS A 172 -21.03 -14.10 -15.41
N LEU A 173 -19.70 -14.28 -15.50
CA LEU A 173 -18.80 -14.32 -14.34
C LEU A 173 -18.81 -13.00 -13.55
N LYS A 174 -18.92 -11.87 -14.25
CA LYS A 174 -19.01 -10.54 -13.63
C LYS A 174 -20.34 -10.37 -12.88
N GLU A 175 -21.46 -10.76 -13.48
CA GLU A 175 -22.79 -10.70 -12.85
C GLU A 175 -22.89 -11.61 -11.62
N GLU A 176 -22.29 -12.80 -11.67
CA GLU A 176 -22.17 -13.67 -10.50
C GLU A 176 -21.33 -13.02 -9.38
N ALA A 177 -20.19 -12.43 -9.73
CA ALA A 177 -19.37 -11.70 -8.76
C ALA A 177 -20.09 -10.49 -8.15
N GLU A 178 -20.91 -9.78 -8.93
CA GLU A 178 -21.75 -8.67 -8.46
C GLU A 178 -22.88 -9.14 -7.54
N ARG A 179 -23.57 -10.24 -7.89
CA ARG A 179 -24.56 -10.87 -7.01
C ARG A 179 -23.95 -11.28 -5.67
N LEU A 180 -22.74 -11.85 -5.70
CA LEU A 180 -22.03 -12.22 -4.49
C LEU A 180 -21.61 -11.00 -3.65
N GLN A 181 -21.12 -9.95 -4.31
CA GLN A 181 -20.78 -8.68 -3.67
C GLN A 181 -22.01 -8.04 -3.02
N GLU A 182 -23.17 -8.12 -3.65
CA GLU A 182 -24.42 -7.57 -3.13
C GLU A 182 -24.93 -8.36 -1.92
N ALA A 183 -24.78 -9.68 -1.94
CA ALA A 183 -25.22 -10.56 -0.86
C ALA A 183 -24.31 -10.51 0.38
N PHE A 184 -22.98 -10.57 0.21
CA PHE A 184 -22.02 -10.72 1.30
C PHE A 184 -21.10 -9.53 1.51
N GLY A 185 -21.04 -8.60 0.55
CA GLY A 185 -20.10 -7.49 0.57
C GLY A 185 -20.57 -6.27 1.34
N TYR A 186 -21.71 -6.36 2.03
CA TYR A 186 -22.30 -5.27 2.82
C TYR A 186 -22.83 -5.80 4.15
N CYS A 187 -22.88 -4.90 5.13
CA CYS A 187 -23.50 -5.10 6.44
C CYS A 187 -24.41 -3.90 6.74
N ILE A 188 -25.29 -4.05 7.74
CA ILE A 188 -26.00 -2.93 8.36
C ILE A 188 -25.26 -2.60 9.65
N LEU A 189 -24.80 -1.37 9.77
CA LEU A 189 -24.11 -0.84 10.95
C LEU A 189 -24.83 0.43 11.40
N ASP A 190 -25.43 0.40 12.58
CA ASP A 190 -26.20 1.51 13.15
C ASP A 190 -27.28 2.07 12.18
N GLY A 191 -27.98 1.18 11.47
CA GLY A 191 -28.98 1.55 10.47
C GLY A 191 -28.41 1.93 9.09
N HIS A 192 -27.09 2.02 8.92
CA HIS A 192 -26.46 2.35 7.65
C HIS A 192 -25.95 1.11 6.93
N ARG A 193 -26.21 1.02 5.63
CA ARG A 193 -25.63 -0.03 4.77
C ARG A 193 -24.17 0.29 4.46
N GLU A 194 -23.27 -0.46 5.10
CA GLU A 194 -21.82 -0.26 5.03
C GLU A 194 -21.13 -1.36 4.24
N LYS A 195 -20.15 -0.99 3.43
CA LYS A 195 -19.40 -1.94 2.61
C LYS A 195 -18.36 -2.68 3.44
N ILE A 196 -18.28 -3.99 3.28
CA ILE A 196 -17.27 -4.85 3.91
C ILE A 196 -15.98 -4.81 3.07
N GLY A 197 -14.82 -4.77 3.74
CA GLY A 197 -13.52 -4.68 3.09
C GLY A 197 -13.16 -5.95 2.32
N ASN A 198 -13.03 -7.07 3.03
CA ASN A 198 -12.82 -8.39 2.44
C ASN A 198 -13.76 -9.40 3.11
N PHE A 199 -14.87 -9.71 2.46
CA PHE A 199 -15.87 -10.65 2.98
C PHE A 199 -15.55 -12.12 2.63
N LYS A 200 -14.56 -12.36 1.77
CA LYS A 200 -14.17 -13.72 1.34
C LYS A 200 -13.08 -14.27 2.25
N THR A 201 -13.21 -15.54 2.64
CA THR A 201 -12.12 -16.22 3.36
C THR A 201 -10.91 -16.39 2.43
N GLU A 202 -9.72 -16.37 3.01
CA GLU A 202 -8.51 -16.65 2.23
C GLU A 202 -8.53 -18.11 1.75
N PRO A 203 -8.23 -18.38 0.46
CA PRO A 203 -8.15 -19.75 -0.04
C PRO A 203 -6.90 -20.46 0.53
N PRO A 204 -6.94 -21.80 0.64
CA PRO A 204 -5.75 -22.58 0.98
C PRO A 204 -4.65 -22.38 -0.07
N GLY A 205 -3.40 -22.62 0.34
CA GLY A 205 -2.24 -22.46 -0.54
C GLY A 205 -0.93 -22.48 0.21
N LEU A 206 0.18 -22.18 -0.45
CA LEU A 206 1.49 -22.11 0.22
C LEU A 206 1.75 -20.71 0.78
N PHE A 207 2.22 -20.64 2.01
CA PHE A 207 2.67 -19.40 2.63
C PHE A 207 3.95 -18.94 1.96
N ARG A 208 3.99 -17.70 1.47
CA ARG A 208 5.17 -17.17 0.77
C ARG A 208 6.10 -16.36 1.67
N GLY A 209 5.54 -15.69 2.68
CA GLY A 209 6.27 -14.70 3.46
C GLY A 209 6.83 -13.56 2.61
N ARG A 210 7.61 -12.66 3.23
CA ARG A 210 8.44 -11.66 2.56
C ARG A 210 9.87 -11.78 3.09
N GLY A 211 10.85 -11.45 2.25
CA GLY A 211 12.26 -11.70 2.55
C GLY A 211 12.56 -13.19 2.77
N ASP A 212 13.49 -13.49 3.66
CA ASP A 212 13.89 -14.85 4.02
C ASP A 212 13.08 -15.35 5.23
N HIS A 213 11.76 -15.37 5.04
CA HIS A 213 10.83 -15.82 6.07
C HIS A 213 10.99 -17.33 6.34
N PRO A 214 11.24 -17.76 7.60
CA PRO A 214 11.54 -19.16 7.93
C PRO A 214 10.37 -20.12 7.63
N LYS A 215 9.13 -19.63 7.72
CA LYS A 215 7.91 -20.39 7.42
C LYS A 215 7.46 -20.40 5.95
N MET A 216 8.23 -19.82 5.02
CA MET A 216 7.86 -19.87 3.59
C MET A 216 7.75 -21.33 3.11
N GLY A 217 6.79 -21.65 2.26
CA GLY A 217 6.51 -22.99 1.78
C GLY A 217 5.49 -23.77 2.62
N MET A 218 5.25 -23.38 3.88
CA MET A 218 4.27 -24.06 4.74
C MET A 218 2.84 -23.97 4.18
N LEU A 219 2.03 -25.00 4.45
CA LEU A 219 0.66 -25.10 3.99
C LEU A 219 -0.26 -24.18 4.80
N LYS A 220 -0.86 -23.19 4.13
CA LYS A 220 -2.02 -22.45 4.66
C LYS A 220 -3.26 -23.30 4.46
N LYS A 221 -3.86 -23.73 5.57
CA LYS A 221 -5.03 -24.61 5.56
C LYS A 221 -6.28 -23.86 5.12
N ARG A 222 -7.26 -24.63 4.63
CA ARG A 222 -8.59 -24.13 4.31
C ARG A 222 -9.28 -23.73 5.61
N ILE A 223 -9.88 -22.54 5.61
CA ILE A 223 -10.68 -22.08 6.75
C ILE A 223 -12.06 -22.74 6.66
N MET A 224 -12.44 -23.45 7.71
CA MET A 224 -13.75 -24.10 7.84
C MET A 224 -14.69 -23.25 8.71
N PRO A 225 -16.02 -23.42 8.61
CA PRO A 225 -16.96 -22.73 9.50
C PRO A 225 -16.64 -22.92 10.99
N GLU A 226 -16.14 -24.10 11.36
CA GLU A 226 -15.74 -24.46 12.72
C GLU A 226 -14.52 -23.68 13.24
N ASP A 227 -13.81 -22.96 12.36
CA ASP A 227 -12.70 -22.07 12.72
C ASP A 227 -13.15 -20.61 12.94
N VAL A 228 -14.36 -20.26 12.47
CA VAL A 228 -14.83 -18.88 12.36
C VAL A 228 -15.66 -18.47 13.58
N ILE A 229 -15.26 -17.34 14.16
CA ILE A 229 -16.02 -16.59 15.16
C ILE A 229 -16.78 -15.47 14.47
N ILE A 230 -18.10 -15.43 14.64
CA ILE A 230 -18.98 -14.36 14.15
C ILE A 230 -19.19 -13.31 15.24
N ASN A 231 -19.22 -12.03 14.86
CA ASN A 231 -19.56 -10.93 15.76
C ASN A 231 -20.66 -10.05 15.15
N CYS A 232 -21.79 -9.97 15.84
CA CYS A 232 -22.98 -9.24 15.40
C CYS A 232 -23.71 -8.65 16.62
N SER A 233 -24.80 -7.91 16.43
CA SER A 233 -25.65 -7.51 17.56
C SER A 233 -26.52 -8.67 18.05
N ARG A 234 -26.87 -8.65 19.34
CA ARG A 234 -27.70 -9.68 19.97
C ARG A 234 -29.12 -9.73 19.39
N ASP A 235 -29.61 -8.59 18.92
CA ASP A 235 -30.94 -8.36 18.36
C ASP A 235 -30.98 -8.43 16.82
N SER A 236 -29.85 -8.72 16.15
CA SER A 236 -29.81 -8.85 14.69
C SER A 236 -30.00 -10.28 14.22
N LYS A 237 -30.21 -10.46 12.91
CA LYS A 237 -30.24 -11.80 12.32
C LYS A 237 -28.83 -12.39 12.29
N ILE A 238 -28.59 -13.40 13.15
CA ILE A 238 -27.32 -14.13 13.20
C ILE A 238 -27.09 -14.85 11.86
N PRO A 239 -25.90 -14.72 11.23
CA PRO A 239 -25.54 -15.48 10.03
C PRO A 239 -25.66 -16.98 10.23
N GLU A 240 -26.27 -17.68 9.29
CA GLU A 240 -26.32 -19.14 9.28
C GLU A 240 -25.03 -19.72 8.67
N PRO A 241 -24.41 -20.75 9.28
CA PRO A 241 -23.29 -21.46 8.70
C PRO A 241 -23.73 -22.25 7.45
N PRO A 242 -22.78 -22.63 6.57
CA PRO A 242 -23.08 -23.56 5.46
C PRO A 242 -23.78 -24.84 5.96
N PRO A 243 -24.67 -25.46 5.15
CA PRO A 243 -25.39 -26.67 5.56
C PRO A 243 -24.47 -27.77 6.06
N GLY A 244 -24.81 -28.37 7.22
CA GLY A 244 -24.01 -29.43 7.86
C GLY A 244 -22.85 -28.93 8.73
N HIS A 245 -22.63 -27.63 8.81
CA HIS A 245 -21.55 -27.02 9.58
C HIS A 245 -22.06 -26.19 10.75
N LYS A 246 -21.15 -25.82 11.66
CA LYS A 246 -21.41 -24.87 12.75
C LYS A 246 -20.29 -23.85 12.86
N TRP A 247 -20.64 -22.66 13.35
CA TRP A 247 -19.63 -21.66 13.72
C TRP A 247 -18.82 -22.14 14.91
N LYS A 248 -17.56 -21.71 15.00
CA LYS A 248 -16.74 -21.87 16.21
C LYS A 248 -17.44 -21.23 17.41
N GLU A 249 -17.89 -20.00 17.20
CA GLU A 249 -18.54 -19.17 18.22
C GLU A 249 -19.31 -18.02 17.57
N VAL A 250 -20.38 -17.57 18.23
CA VAL A 250 -21.08 -16.31 17.91
C VAL A 250 -20.97 -15.39 19.13
N ARG A 251 -20.40 -14.20 18.93
CA ARG A 251 -20.19 -13.17 19.94
C ARG A 251 -20.99 -11.90 19.62
N PHE A 252 -21.15 -11.06 20.64
CA PHE A 252 -21.87 -9.80 20.56
C PHE A 252 -21.05 -8.68 21.24
N ASP A 253 -19.80 -8.51 20.81
CA ASP A 253 -18.85 -7.55 21.37
C ASP A 253 -18.86 -6.24 20.56
N ASN A 254 -19.49 -5.21 21.13
CA ASN A 254 -19.60 -3.89 20.52
C ASN A 254 -18.40 -2.98 20.79
N THR A 255 -17.36 -3.47 21.48
CA THR A 255 -16.13 -2.72 21.72
C THR A 255 -15.12 -2.86 20.58
N VAL A 256 -15.36 -3.83 19.69
CA VAL A 256 -14.51 -4.16 18.53
C VAL A 256 -15.21 -3.86 17.21
N THR A 257 -14.44 -3.83 16.12
CA THR A 257 -14.93 -3.41 14.79
C THR A 257 -14.93 -4.53 13.75
N TRP A 258 -14.57 -5.75 14.13
CA TRP A 258 -14.54 -6.89 13.22
C TRP A 258 -15.89 -7.62 13.23
N LEU A 259 -16.25 -8.16 12.07
CA LEU A 259 -17.53 -8.86 11.81
C LEU A 259 -17.35 -10.38 11.91
N ALA A 260 -16.19 -10.88 11.48
CA ALA A 260 -15.81 -12.26 11.63
C ALA A 260 -14.31 -12.36 11.88
N SER A 261 -13.87 -13.40 12.59
CA SER A 261 -12.46 -13.68 12.80
C SER A 261 -12.16 -15.18 12.82
N TRP A 262 -10.91 -15.53 12.56
CA TRP A 262 -10.39 -16.90 12.69
C TRP A 262 -8.90 -16.84 12.99
N THR A 263 -8.36 -17.93 13.56
CA THR A 263 -6.92 -18.08 13.79
C THR A 263 -6.30 -18.75 12.56
N GLU A 264 -5.30 -18.13 11.93
CA GLU A 264 -4.57 -18.79 10.84
C GLU A 264 -3.45 -19.69 11.36
N ASN A 265 -3.13 -20.75 10.61
CA ASN A 265 -2.32 -21.86 11.09
C ASN A 265 -0.79 -21.69 10.95
N ILE A 266 -0.30 -20.62 10.34
CA ILE A 266 1.13 -20.41 10.11
C ILE A 266 1.77 -19.69 11.31
N GLN A 267 1.18 -18.58 11.76
CA GLN A 267 1.69 -17.78 12.88
C GLN A 267 0.73 -17.78 14.08
N ASN A 268 -0.35 -18.55 14.04
CA ASN A 268 -1.42 -18.54 15.05
C ASN A 268 -2.00 -17.14 15.30
N SER A 269 -1.92 -16.27 14.29
CA SER A 269 -2.45 -14.91 14.35
C SER A 269 -3.93 -14.88 14.02
N ILE A 270 -4.66 -13.94 14.63
CA ILE A 270 -6.08 -13.75 14.33
C ILE A 270 -6.23 -12.91 13.05
N LYS A 271 -6.99 -13.42 12.09
CA LYS A 271 -7.46 -12.71 10.90
C LYS A 271 -8.86 -12.20 11.13
N TYR A 272 -9.19 -11.08 10.47
CA TYR A 272 -10.44 -10.38 10.66
C TYR A 272 -11.07 -9.99 9.32
N ILE A 273 -12.38 -10.15 9.24
CA ILE A 273 -13.22 -9.43 8.28
C ILE A 273 -13.64 -8.12 8.96
N MET A 274 -13.27 -7.01 8.32
CA MET A 274 -13.57 -5.67 8.79
C MET A 274 -14.28 -4.88 7.69
N LEU A 275 -14.87 -3.76 8.08
CA LEU A 275 -15.44 -2.79 7.15
C LEU A 275 -14.39 -2.26 6.17
N ASN A 276 -14.86 -1.75 5.03
CA ASN A 276 -14.03 -1.16 4.00
C ASN A 276 -13.26 0.05 4.56
N PRO A 277 -12.06 0.39 4.05
CA PRO A 277 -11.35 1.60 4.49
C PRO A 277 -12.07 2.94 4.27
N SER A 278 -13.14 2.98 3.47
CA SER A 278 -14.09 4.11 3.42
C SER A 278 -14.90 4.29 4.70
N SER A 279 -14.96 3.25 5.51
CA SER A 279 -15.39 3.30 6.90
C SER A 279 -14.24 3.78 7.78
N LYS A 280 -14.59 4.49 8.86
CA LYS A 280 -13.84 5.49 9.65
C LYS A 280 -12.40 5.19 10.16
N LEU A 281 -11.75 4.03 9.90
CA LEU A 281 -10.62 3.58 10.74
C LEU A 281 -9.37 3.06 10.00
N LYS A 282 -8.19 3.65 10.34
CA LYS A 282 -6.80 3.10 10.46
C LYS A 282 -5.69 3.88 9.69
N LEU A 283 -4.52 4.11 10.35
CA LEU A 283 -3.24 4.63 9.78
C LEU A 283 -1.95 4.23 10.60
N ALA A 284 -0.74 4.48 10.02
CA ALA A 284 0.57 4.86 10.66
C ALA A 284 1.82 3.89 10.87
N LEU A 285 3.09 4.43 11.03
CA LEU A 285 4.45 3.73 11.10
C LEU A 285 4.69 2.93 12.37
N ARG A 286 5.88 2.32 12.49
CA ARG A 286 6.12 1.20 13.38
C ARG A 286 7.22 1.52 14.37
N ALA A 287 6.84 1.52 15.63
CA ALA A 287 7.72 1.60 16.78
C ALA A 287 8.77 0.45 16.79
N GLY A 288 8.48 -0.65 16.07
CA GLY A 288 9.33 -1.83 16.01
C GLY A 288 9.14 -2.68 17.26
N ASN A 289 8.15 -3.58 17.24
CA ASN A 289 7.95 -4.52 18.35
C ASN A 289 8.99 -5.64 18.23
N GLU A 290 9.44 -6.16 19.37
CA GLU A 290 10.16 -7.42 19.45
C GLU A 290 9.40 -8.54 18.72
N LYS A 291 10.17 -9.46 18.15
CA LYS A 291 9.64 -10.62 17.42
C LYS A 291 10.34 -11.86 17.90
N GLU A 292 9.61 -12.97 17.90
CA GLU A 292 10.16 -14.28 18.20
C GLU A 292 11.13 -14.70 17.08
N GLU A 293 12.35 -15.06 17.49
CA GLU A 293 13.40 -15.54 16.61
C GLU A 293 12.99 -16.87 15.97
N GLY A 294 13.27 -17.04 14.67
CA GLY A 294 12.88 -18.25 13.92
C GLY A 294 11.40 -18.34 13.51
N GLU A 295 10.54 -17.46 14.02
CA GLU A 295 9.10 -17.45 13.70
C GLU A 295 8.73 -16.46 12.59
N THR A 296 9.48 -15.37 12.48
CA THR A 296 9.26 -14.29 11.52
C THR A 296 10.54 -13.95 10.77
N ALA A 297 10.43 -13.25 9.64
CA ALA A 297 11.61 -12.71 8.97
C ALA A 297 12.30 -11.66 9.86
N ASP A 298 13.62 -11.79 10.03
CA ASP A 298 14.44 -10.87 10.82
C ASP A 298 14.37 -9.47 10.23
N THR A 299 13.59 -8.62 10.90
CA THR A 299 13.31 -7.27 10.47
C THR A 299 13.03 -6.42 11.69
N VAL A 300 13.73 -5.30 11.79
CA VAL A 300 13.79 -4.46 12.98
C VAL A 300 13.10 -3.11 12.77
N GLY A 301 12.78 -2.44 13.88
CA GLY A 301 12.34 -1.04 13.91
C GLY A 301 13.07 -0.28 15.03
N CYS A 302 12.65 0.95 15.29
CA CYS A 302 13.40 1.88 16.16
C CYS A 302 13.77 1.29 17.54
N CYS A 303 12.82 0.67 18.23
CA CYS A 303 13.08 0.10 19.57
C CYS A 303 13.79 -1.24 19.55
N SER A 304 13.85 -1.93 18.40
CA SER A 304 14.43 -3.27 18.27
C SER A 304 15.71 -3.27 17.43
N LEU A 305 16.39 -2.11 17.32
CA LEU A 305 17.67 -2.00 16.63
C LEU A 305 18.73 -2.73 17.45
N ARG A 306 19.57 -3.50 16.77
CA ARG A 306 20.81 -4.09 17.28
C ARG A 306 22.05 -3.26 16.92
N VAL A 307 23.16 -3.48 17.62
CA VAL A 307 24.45 -2.77 17.42
C VAL A 307 24.95 -2.88 15.98
N GLU A 308 24.82 -4.05 15.34
CA GLU A 308 25.25 -4.30 13.95
C GLU A 308 24.57 -3.41 12.89
N HIS A 309 23.41 -2.83 13.21
CA HIS A 309 22.62 -2.05 12.25
C HIS A 309 23.08 -0.60 12.10
N ILE A 310 24.02 -0.15 12.95
CA ILE A 310 24.53 1.21 12.90
C ILE A 310 26.06 1.26 12.88
N GLN A 311 26.60 2.22 12.13
CA GLN A 311 28.00 2.61 12.20
C GLN A 311 28.12 4.10 12.51
N LEU A 312 29.03 4.43 13.41
CA LEU A 312 29.27 5.79 13.88
C LEU A 312 30.54 6.36 13.23
N HIS A 313 30.37 7.38 12.39
CA HIS A 313 31.46 8.07 11.71
C HIS A 313 31.65 9.46 12.31
N ARG A 314 32.83 9.76 12.84
CA ARG A 314 33.12 11.09 13.41
C ARG A 314 33.07 12.19 12.35
N GLU A 315 33.58 11.89 11.16
CA GLU A 315 33.48 12.72 9.97
C GLU A 315 33.32 11.83 8.75
N LEU A 316 32.34 12.13 7.89
CA LEU A 316 32.11 11.44 6.63
C LEU A 316 31.51 12.43 5.62
N ASP A 317 31.99 12.40 4.37
CA ASP A 317 31.51 13.28 3.29
C ASP A 317 31.54 14.80 3.63
N GLY A 318 32.51 15.21 4.46
CA GLY A 318 32.67 16.59 4.94
C GLY A 318 31.60 17.03 5.94
N GLN A 319 30.94 16.09 6.61
CA GLN A 319 29.97 16.32 7.68
C GLN A 319 30.42 15.60 8.96
N GLU A 320 30.26 16.27 10.10
CA GLU A 320 30.59 15.71 11.41
C GLU A 320 29.43 14.89 11.97
N HIS A 321 29.77 13.89 12.79
CA HIS A 321 28.82 13.12 13.62
C HIS A 321 27.76 12.39 12.80
N ILE A 322 28.21 11.55 11.87
CA ILE A 322 27.35 10.82 10.94
C ILE A 322 27.03 9.45 11.51
N VAL A 323 25.75 9.10 11.53
CA VAL A 323 25.26 7.75 11.82
C VAL A 323 24.85 7.10 10.50
N GLU A 324 25.52 6.02 10.15
CA GLU A 324 25.14 5.16 9.04
C GLU A 324 24.21 4.06 9.56
N PHE A 325 23.00 4.01 9.02
CA PHE A 325 22.01 2.98 9.31
C PHE A 325 21.96 2.00 8.14
N ASP A 326 21.98 0.70 8.44
CA ASP A 326 21.79 -0.36 7.47
C ASP A 326 21.06 -1.56 8.09
N PHE A 327 19.76 -1.68 7.81
CA PHE A 327 18.96 -2.78 8.35
C PHE A 327 17.75 -3.10 7.48
N LEU A 328 17.14 -4.27 7.71
CA LEU A 328 15.89 -4.64 7.06
C LEU A 328 14.69 -4.22 7.92
N GLY A 329 13.87 -3.29 7.42
CA GLY A 329 12.64 -2.87 8.07
C GLY A 329 11.45 -3.77 7.72
N LYS A 330 10.22 -3.33 8.01
CA LYS A 330 9.02 -4.11 7.66
C LYS A 330 9.01 -4.48 6.17
N ASP A 331 8.55 -5.70 5.90
CA ASP A 331 8.42 -6.28 4.58
C ASP A 331 9.80 -6.60 3.96
N SER A 332 10.83 -6.68 4.81
CA SER A 332 12.24 -6.90 4.47
C SER A 332 12.77 -5.85 3.49
N ILE A 333 12.25 -4.61 3.60
CA ILE A 333 12.72 -3.47 2.81
C ILE A 333 13.93 -2.89 3.55
N ARG A 334 15.08 -2.87 2.87
CA ARG A 334 16.31 -2.27 3.38
C ARG A 334 16.11 -0.77 3.67
N TYR A 335 16.51 -0.36 4.86
CA TYR A 335 16.70 1.03 5.24
C TYR A 335 18.20 1.27 5.28
N TYR A 336 18.69 2.02 4.29
CA TYR A 336 20.07 2.45 4.22
C TYR A 336 20.10 3.98 4.21
N ASN A 337 20.73 4.60 5.19
CA ASN A 337 20.80 6.05 5.27
C ASN A 337 22.02 6.52 6.07
N LYS A 338 22.60 7.65 5.66
CA LYS A 338 23.68 8.33 6.37
C LYS A 338 23.15 9.67 6.87
N VAL A 339 23.08 9.81 8.18
CA VAL A 339 22.37 10.92 8.82
C VAL A 339 23.32 11.67 9.74
N PRO A 340 23.57 12.98 9.51
CA PRO A 340 24.24 13.81 10.50
C PRO A 340 23.33 13.96 11.71
N VAL A 341 23.86 13.65 12.89
CA VAL A 341 23.13 13.80 14.15
C VAL A 341 23.81 14.82 15.05
N GLU A 342 23.09 15.29 16.06
CA GLU A 342 23.68 16.18 17.04
C GLU A 342 24.76 15.47 17.86
N LYS A 343 25.79 16.23 18.27
CA LYS A 343 26.90 15.72 19.07
C LYS A 343 26.47 14.94 20.32
N PRO A 344 25.45 15.36 21.11
CA PRO A 344 24.98 14.57 22.25
C PRO A 344 24.39 13.23 21.84
N VAL A 345 23.63 13.18 20.73
CA VAL A 345 23.06 11.93 20.20
C VAL A 345 24.16 10.98 19.77
N PHE A 346 25.15 11.48 19.02
CA PHE A 346 26.30 10.67 18.59
C PHE A 346 27.04 10.07 19.79
N LYS A 347 27.33 10.88 20.82
CA LYS A 347 27.97 10.40 22.05
C LYS A 347 27.13 9.37 22.79
N ASN A 348 25.82 9.58 22.89
CA ASN A 348 24.93 8.61 23.54
C ASN A 348 24.91 7.29 22.79
N LEU A 349 24.90 7.31 21.45
CA LEU A 349 24.99 6.08 20.66
C LEU A 349 26.31 5.34 20.89
N GLN A 350 27.43 6.05 21.06
CA GLN A 350 28.70 5.41 21.43
C GLN A 350 28.60 4.71 22.79
N LEU A 351 27.96 5.33 23.78
CA LEU A 351 27.73 4.71 25.09
C LEU A 351 26.78 3.51 25.00
N PHE A 352 25.74 3.58 24.16
CA PHE A 352 24.79 2.50 23.98
C PHE A 352 25.37 1.27 23.28
N MET A 353 26.49 1.43 22.56
CA MET A 353 27.24 0.34 21.92
C MET A 353 28.39 -0.19 22.78
N GLU A 354 28.70 0.44 23.91
CA GLU A 354 29.82 0.06 24.76
C GLU A 354 29.54 -1.27 25.48
N ASN A 355 30.51 -2.18 25.47
CA ASN A 355 30.42 -3.52 26.05
C ASN A 355 29.24 -4.38 25.52
N LYS A 356 28.91 -4.21 24.24
CA LYS A 356 27.87 -5.00 23.55
C LYS A 356 28.42 -5.69 22.31
N ASP A 357 27.91 -6.90 22.07
CA ASP A 357 28.18 -7.65 20.85
C ASP A 357 27.31 -7.14 19.69
N PRO A 358 27.67 -7.42 18.43
CA PRO A 358 26.91 -6.93 17.26
C PRO A 358 25.42 -7.31 17.27
N GLY A 359 25.09 -8.48 17.82
CA GLY A 359 23.72 -8.99 17.93
C GLY A 359 22.91 -8.41 19.10
N ASP A 360 23.53 -7.65 20.01
CA ASP A 360 22.84 -7.11 21.17
C ASP A 360 21.95 -5.92 20.78
N GLU A 361 20.88 -5.72 21.55
CA GLU A 361 19.99 -4.57 21.39
C GLU A 361 20.73 -3.25 21.67
N LEU A 362 20.64 -2.32 20.73
CA LEU A 362 21.16 -0.97 20.87
C LEU A 362 20.50 -0.25 22.06
N PHE A 363 19.18 -0.42 22.22
CA PHE A 363 18.41 0.17 23.30
C PHE A 363 17.88 -0.90 24.27
N ASP A 364 18.80 -1.59 24.96
CA ASP A 364 18.57 -2.71 25.89
C ASP A 364 17.59 -2.43 27.05
N ARG A 365 17.27 -1.15 27.31
CA ARG A 365 16.34 -0.73 28.38
C ARG A 365 15.08 -0.05 27.85
N LEU A 366 14.84 -0.08 26.54
CA LEU A 366 13.72 0.59 25.89
C LEU A 366 12.86 -0.43 25.15
N THR A 367 11.55 -0.39 25.41
CA THR A 367 10.58 -1.15 24.62
C THR A 367 9.58 -0.21 23.99
N THR A 368 8.84 -0.69 22.99
CA THR A 368 7.75 0.10 22.39
C THR A 368 6.66 0.45 23.40
N SER A 369 6.45 -0.39 24.42
CA SER A 369 5.49 -0.14 25.49
C SER A 369 5.93 1.03 26.36
N THR A 370 7.18 1.03 26.83
CA THR A 370 7.71 2.11 27.68
C THR A 370 7.79 3.44 26.93
N LEU A 371 8.17 3.40 25.65
CA LEU A 371 8.16 4.58 24.78
C LEU A 371 6.74 5.16 24.61
N ASN A 372 5.75 4.34 24.26
CA ASN A 372 4.39 4.85 24.06
C ASN A 372 3.74 5.33 25.35
N LYS A 373 4.07 4.72 26.50
CA LYS A 373 3.63 5.21 27.81
C LYS A 373 4.16 6.62 28.07
N HIS A 374 5.47 6.84 27.87
CA HIS A 374 6.05 8.17 28.02
C HIS A 374 5.43 9.19 27.05
N LEU A 375 5.19 8.82 25.79
CA LEU A 375 4.55 9.69 24.80
C LEU A 375 3.11 10.06 25.20
N GLN A 376 2.34 9.10 25.72
CA GLN A 376 0.99 9.34 26.21
C GLN A 376 0.97 10.34 27.39
N ASP A 377 1.96 10.26 28.28
CA ASP A 377 2.10 11.21 29.40
C ASP A 377 2.38 12.65 28.91
N LEU A 378 3.01 12.80 27.74
CA LEU A 378 3.27 14.11 27.13
C LEU A 378 2.04 14.69 26.43
N MET A 379 1.24 13.85 25.77
CA MET A 379 0.00 14.25 25.11
C MET A 379 -0.95 13.06 24.94
N ASP A 380 -2.22 13.26 25.30
CA ASP A 380 -3.23 12.23 25.19
C ASP A 380 -3.34 11.68 23.75
N GLY A 381 -3.20 10.36 23.61
CA GLY A 381 -3.29 9.64 22.34
C GLY A 381 -2.00 9.66 21.52
N LEU A 382 -0.93 10.29 22.01
CA LEU A 382 0.36 10.34 21.32
C LEU A 382 1.05 8.98 21.39
N THR A 383 1.42 8.46 20.22
CA THR A 383 2.22 7.24 20.09
C THR A 383 3.29 7.45 19.03
N ALA A 384 4.30 6.57 19.01
CA ALA A 384 5.35 6.62 17.99
C ALA A 384 4.80 6.58 16.55
N LYS A 385 3.60 6.03 16.35
CA LYS A 385 2.98 6.00 15.02
C LYS A 385 2.52 7.39 14.55
N VAL A 386 2.05 8.23 15.47
CA VAL A 386 1.51 9.57 15.18
C VAL A 386 2.55 10.45 14.49
N PHE A 387 3.82 10.39 14.94
CA PHE A 387 4.93 11.16 14.39
C PHE A 387 5.10 10.98 12.88
N ARG A 388 4.91 9.77 12.35
CA ARG A 388 4.96 9.61 10.90
C ARG A 388 3.81 10.28 10.19
N THR A 389 2.59 10.12 10.68
CA THR A 389 1.43 10.71 10.02
C THR A 389 1.58 12.22 9.99
N TYR A 390 2.06 12.80 11.10
CA TYR A 390 2.44 14.20 11.21
C TYR A 390 3.53 14.56 10.18
N ASN A 391 4.71 13.94 10.26
CA ASN A 391 5.85 14.25 9.37
C ASN A 391 5.50 14.08 7.88
N ALA A 392 4.74 13.04 7.53
CA ALA A 392 4.29 12.81 6.16
C ALA A 392 3.33 13.91 5.68
N SER A 393 2.33 14.25 6.51
CA SER A 393 1.31 15.24 6.16
C SER A 393 1.90 16.65 6.07
N ILE A 394 2.70 17.07 7.06
CA ILE A 394 3.33 18.39 7.05
C ILE A 394 4.32 18.53 5.88
N THR A 395 5.12 17.48 5.59
CA THR A 395 6.01 17.48 4.43
C THR A 395 5.24 17.64 3.13
N LEU A 396 4.09 16.97 2.97
CA LEU A 396 3.27 17.16 1.76
C LEU A 396 2.81 18.61 1.64
N GLN A 397 2.27 19.18 2.71
CA GLN A 397 1.78 20.56 2.73
C GLN A 397 2.89 21.56 2.36
N GLU A 398 4.07 21.45 2.98
CA GLU A 398 5.21 22.31 2.69
C GLU A 398 5.73 22.13 1.25
N GLN A 399 5.86 20.89 0.79
CA GLN A 399 6.34 20.62 -0.57
C GLN A 399 5.34 21.11 -1.63
N LEU A 400 4.03 21.00 -1.40
CA LEU A 400 3.02 21.56 -2.29
C LEU A 400 3.09 23.10 -2.34
N LYS A 401 3.33 23.77 -1.20
CA LYS A 401 3.54 25.22 -1.14
C LYS A 401 4.77 25.66 -1.96
N VAL A 402 5.85 24.88 -1.95
CA VAL A 402 7.11 25.21 -2.64
C VAL A 402 7.11 24.84 -4.13
N LEU A 403 6.53 23.69 -4.51
CA LEU A 403 6.65 23.13 -5.85
C LEU A 403 5.52 23.51 -6.82
N THR A 404 4.41 24.05 -6.32
CA THR A 404 3.25 24.39 -7.15
C THR A 404 3.38 25.81 -7.71
N ASN A 405 3.31 25.94 -9.03
CA ASN A 405 3.14 27.23 -9.68
C ASN A 405 1.67 27.44 -10.08
N ALA A 406 1.11 28.61 -9.75
CA ALA A 406 -0.29 28.94 -10.03
C ALA A 406 -0.60 29.00 -11.53
N GLU A 407 0.36 29.44 -12.34
CA GLU A 407 0.23 29.61 -13.80
C GLU A 407 0.37 28.31 -14.58
N ASP A 408 0.78 27.22 -13.91
CA ASP A 408 0.97 25.93 -14.57
C ASP A 408 -0.37 25.35 -15.02
N ASN A 409 -0.32 24.63 -16.14
CA ASN A 409 -1.45 23.82 -16.58
C ASN A 409 -1.67 22.63 -15.62
N VAL A 410 -2.85 21.99 -15.73
CA VAL A 410 -3.24 20.88 -14.86
C VAL A 410 -2.22 19.72 -14.87
N ALA A 411 -1.61 19.41 -16.01
CA ALA A 411 -0.65 18.31 -16.10
C ALA A 411 0.66 18.61 -15.36
N ALA A 412 1.18 19.84 -15.47
CA ALA A 412 2.34 20.30 -14.73
C ALA A 412 2.07 20.37 -13.22
N LYS A 413 0.89 20.86 -12.80
CA LYS A 413 0.47 20.84 -11.39
C LYS A 413 0.41 19.42 -10.81
N ILE A 414 -0.08 18.44 -11.57
CA ILE A 414 -0.08 17.03 -11.15
C ILE A 414 1.36 16.49 -10.98
N LEU A 415 2.29 16.89 -11.85
CA LEU A 415 3.70 16.52 -11.68
C LEU A 415 4.27 17.10 -10.38
N SER A 416 3.99 18.37 -10.08
CA SER A 416 4.40 18.98 -8.80
C SER A 416 3.81 18.25 -7.59
N TYR A 417 2.53 17.86 -7.66
CA TYR A 417 1.89 17.03 -6.62
C TYR A 417 2.61 15.68 -6.45
N ASN A 418 2.92 15.00 -7.54
CA ASN A 418 3.60 13.71 -7.48
C ASN A 418 5.02 13.84 -6.92
N ARG A 419 5.74 14.92 -7.24
CA ARG A 419 7.05 15.23 -6.65
C ARG A 419 6.97 15.51 -5.15
N ALA A 420 5.95 16.26 -4.72
CA ALA A 420 5.69 16.50 -3.30
C ALA A 420 5.42 15.17 -2.55
N ASN A 421 4.55 14.32 -3.10
CA ASN A 421 4.27 13.00 -2.52
C ASN A 421 5.49 12.05 -2.61
N ARG A 422 6.36 12.19 -3.61
CA ARG A 422 7.62 11.45 -3.73
C ARG A 422 8.57 11.78 -2.59
N ALA A 423 8.69 13.05 -2.22
CA ALA A 423 9.46 13.46 -1.04
C ALA A 423 8.95 12.78 0.24
N VAL A 424 7.63 12.73 0.42
CA VAL A 424 6.99 12.02 1.55
C VAL A 424 7.29 10.52 1.51
N ALA A 425 7.17 9.90 0.33
CA ALA A 425 7.42 8.48 0.15
C ALA A 425 8.88 8.12 0.46
N ILE A 426 9.84 8.97 0.06
CA ILE A 426 11.26 8.82 0.41
C ILE A 426 11.45 8.93 1.93
N LEU A 427 10.87 9.95 2.56
CA LEU A 427 10.90 10.13 4.02
C LEU A 427 10.35 8.89 4.77
N CYS A 428 9.31 8.26 4.23
CA CYS A 428 8.70 7.06 4.79
C CYS A 428 9.39 5.74 4.38
N ASN A 429 10.50 5.79 3.65
CA ASN A 429 11.19 4.64 3.03
C ASN A 429 10.25 3.73 2.21
N HIS A 430 9.34 4.31 1.42
CA HIS A 430 8.42 3.59 0.53
C HIS A 430 9.09 3.22 -0.77
N GLN A 431 9.92 2.19 -0.71
CA GLN A 431 10.61 1.65 -1.86
C GLN A 431 9.78 0.59 -2.58
N ARG A 432 10.06 0.41 -3.87
CA ARG A 432 9.63 -0.73 -4.67
C ARG A 432 10.75 -1.14 -5.62
N ALA A 433 10.80 -2.42 -5.96
CA ALA A 433 11.64 -2.87 -7.06
C ALA A 433 11.19 -2.21 -8.38
N THR A 434 12.15 -1.89 -9.24
CA THR A 434 11.87 -1.44 -10.61
C THR A 434 11.06 -2.53 -11.32
N PRO A 435 9.88 -2.20 -11.90
CA PRO A 435 9.07 -3.21 -12.59
C PRO A 435 9.84 -3.88 -13.73
N LYS A 436 9.72 -5.21 -13.89
CA LYS A 436 10.40 -5.97 -14.96
C LYS A 436 10.11 -5.43 -16.38
N THR A 437 8.94 -4.83 -16.59
CA THR A 437 8.51 -4.25 -17.87
C THR A 437 8.83 -2.74 -18.01
N PHE A 438 9.59 -2.16 -17.07
CA PHE A 438 9.83 -0.72 -17.01
C PHE A 438 10.54 -0.20 -18.25
N GLU A 439 11.68 -0.79 -18.60
CA GLU A 439 12.51 -0.38 -19.74
C GLU A 439 11.73 -0.38 -21.05
N LYS A 440 11.07 -1.51 -21.37
CA LYS A 440 10.21 -1.65 -22.55
C LYS A 440 9.12 -0.58 -22.57
N SER A 441 8.51 -0.27 -21.42
CA SER A 441 7.49 0.77 -21.37
C SER A 441 8.06 2.19 -21.52
N MET A 442 9.28 2.46 -21.04
CA MET A 442 9.95 3.74 -21.22
C MET A 442 10.37 3.95 -22.68
N GLN A 443 10.91 2.91 -23.32
CA GLN A 443 11.22 2.92 -24.76
C GLN A 443 9.97 3.25 -25.58
N ASN A 444 8.84 2.57 -25.33
CA ASN A 444 7.58 2.85 -26.01
C ASN A 444 7.10 4.30 -25.84
N LEU A 445 7.34 4.90 -24.67
CA LEU A 445 6.97 6.29 -24.40
C LEU A 445 7.93 7.26 -25.12
N GLN A 446 9.22 6.94 -25.14
CA GLN A 446 10.24 7.71 -25.85
C GLN A 446 9.98 7.74 -27.35
N THR A 447 9.65 6.60 -27.98
CA THR A 447 9.27 6.54 -29.40
C THR A 447 8.07 7.46 -29.71
N LYS A 448 7.06 7.51 -28.82
CA LYS A 448 5.91 8.41 -28.98
C LYS A 448 6.31 9.88 -28.85
N ILE A 449 7.22 10.19 -27.93
CA ILE A 449 7.75 11.55 -27.75
C ILE A 449 8.49 12.00 -29.00
N ASP A 450 9.36 11.15 -29.56
CA ASP A 450 10.17 11.51 -30.72
C ASP A 450 9.32 11.66 -31.99
N ALA A 451 8.36 10.77 -32.22
CA ALA A 451 7.37 10.94 -33.28
C ALA A 451 6.56 12.24 -33.13
N LYS A 452 6.26 12.67 -31.90
CA LYS A 452 5.57 13.95 -31.64
C LYS A 452 6.47 15.17 -31.86
N LYS A 453 7.77 15.08 -31.53
CA LYS A 453 8.75 16.13 -31.85
C LYS A 453 8.88 16.34 -33.36
N GLU A 454 8.89 15.25 -34.14
CA GLU A 454 8.92 15.33 -35.60
C GLU A 454 7.67 16.02 -36.17
N GLN A 455 6.47 15.62 -35.72
CA GLN A 455 5.22 16.28 -36.10
C GLN A 455 5.24 17.79 -35.78
N LEU A 456 5.80 18.15 -34.63
CA LEU A 456 5.91 19.53 -34.18
C LEU A 456 6.93 20.32 -35.01
N ALA A 457 8.06 19.72 -35.40
CA ALA A 457 9.04 20.32 -36.30
C ALA A 457 8.42 20.63 -37.68
N VAL A 458 7.69 19.68 -38.25
CA VAL A 458 6.95 19.86 -39.52
C VAL A 458 5.92 20.99 -39.36
N ALA A 459 5.10 20.97 -38.32
CA ALA A 459 4.09 22.01 -38.07
C ALA A 459 4.70 23.42 -37.88
N LYS A 460 5.88 23.52 -37.24
CA LYS A 460 6.63 24.78 -37.13
C LYS A 460 7.09 25.28 -38.50
N GLN A 461 7.58 24.39 -39.36
CA GLN A 461 8.00 24.75 -40.71
C GLN A 461 6.81 25.20 -41.57
N GLU A 462 5.68 24.48 -41.51
CA GLU A 462 4.45 24.86 -42.21
C GLU A 462 3.90 26.21 -41.74
N LEU A 463 3.92 26.49 -40.43
CA LEU A 463 3.52 27.79 -39.89
C LEU A 463 4.44 28.91 -40.39
N LYS A 464 5.75 28.67 -40.49
CA LYS A 464 6.70 29.64 -41.04
C LYS A 464 6.39 29.95 -42.51
N ARG A 465 6.12 28.93 -43.33
CA ARG A 465 5.70 29.09 -44.74
C ARG A 465 4.38 29.85 -44.85
N ALA A 466 3.36 29.46 -44.08
CA ALA A 466 2.07 30.14 -44.06
C ALA A 466 2.17 31.63 -43.67
N LYS A 467 3.06 31.97 -42.71
CA LYS A 467 3.33 33.36 -42.34
C LYS A 467 4.00 34.16 -43.46
N ALA A 468 4.91 33.54 -44.21
CA ALA A 468 5.54 34.17 -45.38
C ALA A 468 4.50 34.44 -46.47
N ASP A 469 3.67 33.44 -46.81
CA ASP A 469 2.60 33.58 -47.81
C ASP A 469 1.57 34.65 -47.42
N ALA A 470 1.23 34.74 -46.12
CA ALA A 470 0.31 35.75 -45.62
C ALA A 470 0.85 37.17 -45.73
N LYS A 471 2.18 37.37 -45.58
CA LYS A 471 2.83 38.68 -45.79
C LYS A 471 2.75 39.13 -47.26
N VAL A 472 2.86 38.19 -48.19
CA VAL A 472 2.82 38.48 -49.64
C VAL A 472 1.37 38.71 -50.12
N ARG A 473 0.46 37.75 -49.85
CA ARG A 473 -0.90 37.77 -50.42
C ARG A 473 -1.89 38.68 -49.69
N LYS A 474 -1.65 39.00 -48.41
CA LYS A 474 -2.50 39.84 -47.53
C LYS A 474 -4.02 39.57 -47.57
N SER A 475 -4.45 38.36 -47.96
CA SER A 475 -5.87 38.01 -48.07
C SER A 475 -6.45 37.47 -46.75
N VAL A 476 -7.77 37.54 -46.60
CA VAL A 476 -8.48 36.95 -45.46
C VAL A 476 -8.21 35.44 -45.35
N LYS A 477 -8.13 34.75 -46.51
CA LYS A 477 -7.85 33.32 -46.60
C LYS A 477 -6.44 32.97 -46.12
N SER A 478 -5.43 33.80 -46.43
CA SER A 478 -4.04 33.55 -45.98
C SER A 478 -3.86 33.80 -44.48
N LYS A 479 -4.52 34.83 -43.91
CA LYS A 479 -4.56 35.06 -42.45
C LYS A 479 -5.24 33.90 -41.71
N SER A 480 -6.40 33.43 -42.18
CA SER A 480 -7.09 32.27 -41.61
C SER A 480 -6.25 30.99 -41.61
N ASN A 481 -5.44 30.76 -42.66
CA ASN A 481 -4.54 29.61 -42.73
C ASN A 481 -3.43 29.67 -41.65
N VAL A 482 -2.87 30.86 -41.41
CA VAL A 482 -1.88 31.06 -40.32
C VAL A 482 -2.50 30.73 -38.97
N ASP A 483 -3.72 31.17 -38.70
CA ASP A 483 -4.40 30.90 -37.43
C ASP A 483 -4.67 29.40 -37.22
N LYS A 484 -5.09 28.68 -38.28
CA LYS A 484 -5.27 27.22 -38.25
C LYS A 484 -3.96 26.50 -37.90
N LYS A 485 -2.85 26.87 -38.57
CA LYS A 485 -1.53 26.27 -38.31
C LYS A 485 -0.99 26.65 -36.92
N LYS A 486 -1.26 27.87 -36.44
CA LYS A 486 -0.91 28.30 -35.07
C LYS A 486 -1.65 27.49 -34.00
N LYS A 487 -2.96 27.26 -34.19
CA LYS A 487 -3.77 26.40 -33.30
C LYS A 487 -3.29 24.95 -33.31
N LEU A 488 -2.94 24.41 -34.48
CA LEU A 488 -2.38 23.07 -34.60
C LEU A 488 -1.04 22.93 -33.86
N LEU A 489 -0.14 23.91 -34.03
CA LEU A 489 1.15 23.92 -33.34
C LEU A 489 0.98 23.94 -31.82
N ALA A 490 0.11 24.81 -31.29
CA ALA A 490 -0.18 24.88 -29.86
C ALA A 490 -0.72 23.55 -29.30
N LYS A 491 -1.62 22.88 -30.05
CA LYS A 491 -2.13 21.56 -29.68
C LYS A 491 -1.04 20.48 -29.66
N LEU A 492 -0.11 20.51 -30.63
CA LEU A 492 1.01 19.56 -30.67
C LEU A 492 2.01 19.83 -29.53
N GLU A 493 2.30 21.09 -29.23
CA GLU A 493 3.13 21.50 -28.09
C GLU A 493 2.54 21.02 -26.76
N GLU A 494 1.22 21.18 -26.57
CA GLU A 494 0.54 20.67 -25.39
C GLU A 494 0.59 19.13 -25.28
N GLN A 495 0.35 18.43 -26.40
CA GLN A 495 0.45 16.96 -26.43
C GLN A 495 1.86 16.46 -26.11
N LEU A 496 2.89 17.11 -26.67
CA LEU A 496 4.28 16.78 -26.41
C LEU A 496 4.63 17.03 -24.94
N MET A 497 4.23 18.17 -24.40
CA MET A 497 4.45 18.50 -22.99
C MET A 497 3.83 17.44 -22.07
N ARG A 498 2.59 16.99 -22.33
CA ARG A 498 1.94 15.92 -21.55
C ARG A 498 2.73 14.59 -21.60
N LEU A 499 3.24 14.20 -22.77
CA LEU A 499 4.04 12.97 -22.90
C LEU A 499 5.38 13.08 -22.17
N CYS A 500 6.07 14.23 -22.29
CA CYS A 500 7.31 14.49 -21.57
C CYS A 500 7.08 14.45 -20.05
N THR A 501 6.04 15.12 -19.55
CA THR A 501 5.66 15.07 -18.13
C THR A 501 5.39 13.65 -17.66
N GLN A 502 4.68 12.83 -18.45
CA GLN A 502 4.43 11.44 -18.13
C GLN A 502 5.73 10.60 -18.07
N ALA A 503 6.68 10.86 -18.96
CA ALA A 503 7.97 10.18 -18.96
C ALA A 503 8.80 10.55 -17.73
N THR A 504 8.86 11.84 -17.39
CA THR A 504 9.53 12.33 -16.18
C THR A 504 8.92 11.73 -14.92
N ASP A 505 7.60 11.76 -14.78
CA ASP A 505 6.89 11.20 -13.62
C ASP A 505 7.16 9.69 -13.46
N LYS A 506 7.21 8.96 -14.57
CA LYS A 506 7.48 7.53 -14.58
C LYS A 506 8.92 7.21 -14.18
N GLU A 507 9.88 7.98 -14.68
CA GLU A 507 11.31 7.82 -14.36
C GLU A 507 11.60 8.17 -12.90
N GLU A 508 11.13 9.33 -12.43
CA GLU A 508 11.35 9.79 -11.05
C GLU A 508 10.78 8.81 -10.01
N ASN A 509 9.68 8.11 -10.35
CA ASN A 509 8.99 7.19 -9.45
C ASN A 509 9.34 5.71 -9.67
N LYS A 510 10.33 5.36 -10.49
CA LYS A 510 10.61 3.94 -10.84
C LYS A 510 10.80 3.03 -9.62
N GLN A 511 11.48 3.52 -8.59
CA GLN A 511 11.80 2.81 -7.35
C GLN A 511 10.97 3.27 -6.13
N VAL A 512 9.98 4.16 -6.31
CA VAL A 512 9.23 4.77 -5.20
C VAL A 512 7.74 4.38 -5.27
N ALA A 513 7.17 3.98 -4.13
CA ALA A 513 5.79 3.54 -4.00
C ALA A 513 4.87 4.64 -3.40
N LEU A 514 4.36 5.52 -4.27
CA LEU A 514 3.52 6.66 -3.88
C LEU A 514 2.13 6.32 -3.31
N GLY A 515 1.62 5.12 -3.57
CA GLY A 515 0.28 4.72 -3.14
C GLY A 515 0.15 4.56 -1.63
N THR A 516 1.21 4.07 -0.98
CA THR A 516 1.21 3.75 0.44
C THR A 516 1.16 5.01 1.29
N SER A 517 1.99 6.03 0.98
CA SER A 517 1.94 7.38 1.58
C SER A 517 0.55 7.99 1.45
N LYS A 518 0.08 8.10 0.20
CA LYS A 518 -1.17 8.75 -0.20
C LYS A 518 -2.42 8.21 0.46
N LEU A 519 -2.48 6.90 0.71
CA LEU A 519 -3.67 6.26 1.26
C LEU A 519 -3.70 6.24 2.79
N ASN A 520 -2.54 6.27 3.44
CA ASN A 520 -2.43 5.85 4.84
C ASN A 520 -1.62 6.78 5.76
N TYR A 521 -0.99 7.84 5.24
CA TYR A 521 -0.12 8.71 6.06
C TYR A 521 -0.29 10.19 5.77
N LEU A 522 -1.02 10.52 4.72
CA LEU A 522 -1.32 11.88 4.32
C LEU A 522 -2.75 12.22 4.74
N ASP A 523 -2.92 13.34 5.43
CA ASP A 523 -4.24 13.92 5.62
C ASP A 523 -4.83 14.29 4.24
N PRO A 524 -5.94 13.65 3.81
CA PRO A 524 -6.52 13.89 2.49
C PRO A 524 -7.01 15.33 2.31
N ARG A 525 -7.30 16.05 3.40
CA ARG A 525 -7.76 17.45 3.36
C ARG A 525 -6.70 18.37 2.75
N ILE A 526 -5.41 18.10 2.96
CA ILE A 526 -4.29 18.84 2.34
C ILE A 526 -4.40 18.77 0.82
N SER A 527 -4.56 17.56 0.28
CA SER A 527 -4.65 17.33 -1.16
C SER A 527 -5.93 17.93 -1.75
N ILE A 528 -7.03 17.91 -1.00
CA ILE A 528 -8.32 18.46 -1.42
C ILE A 528 -8.29 19.98 -1.45
N ALA A 529 -7.74 20.61 -0.41
CA ALA A 529 -7.53 22.05 -0.36
C ALA A 529 -6.66 22.52 -1.53
N TRP A 530 -5.55 21.82 -1.79
CA TRP A 530 -4.71 22.07 -2.96
C TRP A 530 -5.48 21.93 -4.29
N CYS A 531 -6.30 20.89 -4.44
CA CYS A 531 -7.14 20.72 -5.62
C CYS A 531 -8.11 21.89 -5.82
N LYS A 532 -8.78 22.34 -4.75
CA LYS A 532 -9.71 23.48 -4.78
C LYS A 532 -8.97 24.77 -5.16
N LYS A 533 -7.88 25.08 -4.43
CA LYS A 533 -7.07 26.29 -4.59
C LYS A 533 -6.51 26.49 -6.00
N PHE A 534 -6.09 25.40 -6.67
CA PHE A 534 -5.46 25.46 -8.00
C PHE A 534 -6.35 25.00 -9.16
N GLY A 535 -7.64 24.74 -8.90
CA GLY A 535 -8.60 24.29 -9.90
C GLY A 535 -8.26 22.93 -10.53
N VAL A 536 -7.60 22.04 -9.77
CA VAL A 536 -7.23 20.70 -10.23
C VAL A 536 -8.35 19.72 -9.87
N PRO A 537 -8.96 19.01 -10.86
CA PRO A 537 -10.03 18.09 -10.57
C PRO A 537 -9.58 16.96 -9.64
N VAL A 538 -10.33 16.71 -8.55
CA VAL A 538 -9.97 15.74 -7.51
C VAL A 538 -9.81 14.34 -8.08
N GLU A 539 -10.54 13.99 -9.14
CA GLU A 539 -10.44 12.70 -9.83
C GLU A 539 -9.09 12.45 -10.53
N LYS A 540 -8.30 13.51 -10.76
CA LYS A 540 -6.92 13.40 -11.26
C LYS A 540 -5.94 13.00 -10.16
N ILE A 541 -6.25 13.33 -8.91
CA ILE A 541 -5.45 12.94 -7.76
C ILE A 541 -5.98 11.62 -7.19
N TYR A 542 -7.25 11.53 -6.83
CA TYR A 542 -7.85 10.34 -6.24
C TYR A 542 -8.73 9.59 -7.22
N ASN A 543 -8.52 8.29 -7.39
CA ASN A 543 -9.40 7.42 -8.18
C ASN A 543 -10.78 7.23 -7.49
N LYS A 544 -11.73 6.54 -8.15
CA LYS A 544 -13.10 6.36 -7.61
C LYS A 544 -13.11 5.82 -6.17
N THR A 545 -12.42 4.70 -5.92
CA THR A 545 -12.35 4.08 -4.59
C THR A 545 -11.66 4.95 -3.55
N GLN A 546 -10.67 5.75 -3.96
CA GLN A 546 -10.01 6.70 -3.07
C GLN A 546 -10.92 7.88 -2.72
N ARG A 547 -11.73 8.36 -3.66
CA ARG A 547 -12.72 9.42 -3.39
C ARG A 547 -13.84 8.92 -2.50
N GLU A 548 -14.28 7.68 -2.66
CA GLU A 548 -15.20 7.02 -1.71
C GLU A 548 -14.57 6.95 -0.31
N LYS A 549 -13.29 6.60 -0.22
CA LYS A 549 -12.55 6.57 1.06
C LYS A 549 -12.47 7.94 1.74
N PHE A 550 -12.23 8.99 0.97
CA PHE A 550 -11.99 10.34 1.47
C PHE A 550 -13.19 11.27 1.26
N ALA A 551 -14.40 10.72 1.13
CA ALA A 551 -15.62 11.49 0.91
C ALA A 551 -15.82 12.57 1.99
N TRP A 552 -15.57 12.22 3.26
CA TRP A 552 -15.61 13.14 4.39
C TRP A 552 -14.71 14.36 4.21
N ALA A 553 -13.48 14.16 3.71
CA ALA A 553 -12.52 15.23 3.51
C ALA A 553 -12.90 16.10 2.29
N ILE A 554 -13.51 15.50 1.26
CA ILE A 554 -13.93 16.21 0.04
C ILE A 554 -15.06 17.19 0.37
N ASP A 555 -15.99 16.74 1.22
CA ASP A 555 -17.13 17.51 1.71
C ASP A 555 -16.68 18.63 2.68
N MET A 556 -15.81 18.32 3.64
CA MET A 556 -15.49 19.23 4.75
C MET A 556 -14.36 20.23 4.49
N ALA A 557 -13.35 19.91 3.68
CA ALA A 557 -12.16 20.76 3.56
C ALA A 557 -12.38 21.91 2.57
N ASP A 558 -12.09 23.15 2.95
CA ASP A 558 -12.02 24.30 2.03
C ASP A 558 -10.62 24.44 1.40
N GLU A 559 -10.41 25.51 0.63
CA GLU A 559 -9.14 25.80 -0.05
C GLU A 559 -8.06 26.41 0.86
N GLU A 560 -8.44 26.84 2.07
CA GLU A 560 -7.57 27.48 3.05
C GLU A 560 -7.19 26.54 4.22
N PHE A 561 -7.60 25.28 4.15
CA PHE A 561 -7.22 24.26 5.12
C PHE A 561 -5.70 24.16 5.29
N GLU A 562 -5.28 24.19 6.55
CA GLU A 562 -3.91 23.99 6.99
C GLU A 562 -3.88 22.87 8.05
N PHE A 563 -3.07 21.84 7.80
CA PHE A 563 -2.74 20.78 8.75
C PHE A 563 -1.67 21.26 9.72
#